data_AF-A0A962UXI0-F1
#
_entry.id   AF-A0A962UXI0-F1
#
_cell.length_a   1.000
_cell.length_b   1.000
_cell.length_c   1.000
_cell.angle_alpha   90.00
_cell.angle_beta   90.00
_cell.angle_gamma   90.00
#
_symmetry.space_group_name_H-M   'P 1'
#
loop_
_entity.id
_entity.type
_entity.pdbx_description
1 polymer ?
#
loop_
_entity_poly.entity_id
_entity_poly.type
_entity_poly.pdbx_seq_one_letter_code
_entity_poly.pdbx_strand_id
1 'polypeptide(L)'
;MAAKKRGLGRGLDALLSSTGAAKPSASVDSTLRKLPIETLARGRYQPRNEIDPETLQELADSIKAQGMVQPIIVRAIVGGRYEIIAGERRWRAAQLAGLSEVPALIRDVSDETAMAMALIENIQREDLNPLEEAAGFRRLHQEFGLTHQQVADAVGRSRTAVTNLLRLLELSPPVQDWLQQGKLEMGHARALLPLEPALQKEAAQQVMIRGLSVRETEELVRNLQQQSPAQPSAPKRPLDPNI
;
A
#
# COMPACT_ATOMS: atom_id res chain seq x y z
N MET A 1 -2.54 5.37 32.49
CA MET A 1 -3.12 5.61 31.15
C MET A 1 -2.27 4.86 30.13
N ALA A 2 -2.61 3.60 29.83
CA ALA A 2 -1.75 2.72 29.03
C ALA A 2 -2.03 2.87 27.53
N ALA A 3 -0.99 3.22 26.76
CA ALA A 3 -1.03 3.37 25.32
C ALA A 3 -1.38 2.04 24.62
N LYS A 4 -2.45 2.06 23.84
CA LYS A 4 -3.00 0.91 23.10
C LYS A 4 -2.07 0.54 21.94
N LYS A 5 -1.32 -0.55 22.07
CA LYS A 5 -0.47 -1.13 21.01
C LYS A 5 -1.33 -1.44 19.77
N ARG A 6 -1.15 -0.67 18.69
CA ARG A 6 -1.69 -0.95 17.35
C ARG A 6 -0.92 -2.14 16.76
N GLY A 7 -1.33 -3.36 17.12
CA GLY A 7 -0.81 -4.59 16.50
C GLY A 7 -1.31 -4.75 15.07
N LEU A 8 -0.47 -5.33 14.20
CA LEU A 8 -0.73 -5.68 12.79
C LEU A 8 -1.86 -6.73 12.56
N GLY A 9 -2.84 -6.84 13.47
CA GLY A 9 -3.62 -8.07 13.67
C GLY A 9 -5.06 -8.07 13.16
N ARG A 10 -5.37 -7.47 12.01
CA ARG A 10 -6.69 -7.65 11.37
C ARG A 10 -6.63 -7.73 9.85
N GLY A 11 -5.78 -6.91 9.25
CA GLY A 11 -5.64 -6.87 7.81
C GLY A 11 -4.85 -8.02 7.19
N LEU A 12 -4.05 -8.70 8.02
CA LEU A 12 -3.18 -9.78 7.60
C LEU A 12 -3.92 -11.11 7.51
N ASP A 13 -4.90 -11.35 8.39
CA ASP A 13 -5.80 -12.50 8.33
C ASP A 13 -6.60 -12.53 7.01
N ALA A 14 -6.93 -11.35 6.48
CA ALA A 14 -7.64 -11.19 5.22
C ALA A 14 -6.81 -11.61 3.99
N LEU A 15 -5.48 -11.46 4.04
CA LEU A 15 -4.53 -11.93 3.02
C LEU A 15 -4.34 -13.45 3.11
N LEU A 16 -4.21 -13.94 4.35
CA LEU A 16 -3.94 -15.34 4.66
C LEU A 16 -5.16 -16.26 4.41
N SER A 17 -6.37 -15.72 4.50
CA SER A 17 -7.61 -16.47 4.23
C SER A 17 -8.01 -16.50 2.75
N SER A 18 -7.41 -15.69 1.86
CA SER A 18 -7.82 -15.59 0.45
C SER A 18 -7.05 -16.43 -0.55
N THR A 19 -5.83 -16.82 -0.22
CA THR A 19 -5.10 -17.82 -1.01
C THR A 19 -5.74 -19.17 -0.70
N GLY A 20 -6.68 -19.60 -1.55
CA GLY A 20 -7.49 -20.80 -1.36
C GLY A 20 -6.65 -22.04 -1.03
N ALA A 21 -6.53 -22.33 0.26
CA ALA A 21 -6.06 -23.59 0.80
C ALA A 21 -6.77 -23.81 2.14
N ALA A 22 -7.94 -24.44 2.07
CA ALA A 22 -8.68 -25.08 3.17
C ALA A 22 -9.11 -24.22 4.38
N LYS A 23 -10.23 -24.67 4.98
CA LYS A 23 -10.82 -24.17 6.22
C LYS A 23 -9.85 -24.20 7.41
N PRO A 24 -10.14 -23.43 8.49
CA PRO A 24 -9.13 -22.90 9.39
C PRO A 24 -8.64 -23.97 10.37
N SER A 25 -7.34 -24.23 10.33
CA SER A 25 -6.62 -24.80 11.46
C SER A 25 -5.31 -24.05 11.63
N ALA A 26 -5.09 -23.57 12.84
CA ALA A 26 -3.92 -22.88 13.34
C ALA A 26 -3.79 -21.40 12.94
N SER A 27 -3.70 -20.58 13.99
CA SER A 27 -2.94 -19.35 13.99
C SER A 27 -1.72 -19.48 13.08
N VAL A 28 -1.49 -18.51 12.21
CA VAL A 28 -0.17 -18.39 11.55
C VAL A 28 0.83 -18.13 12.67
N ASP A 29 1.50 -19.19 13.10
CA ASP A 29 2.41 -19.19 14.24
C ASP A 29 3.64 -18.37 13.88
N SER A 30 3.53 -17.06 14.04
CA SER A 30 4.65 -16.16 13.89
C SER A 30 5.58 -16.40 15.08
N THR A 31 6.67 -17.12 14.84
CA THR A 31 7.59 -17.49 15.91
C THR A 31 8.71 -16.47 15.96
N LEU A 32 8.77 -15.67 17.02
CA LEU A 32 9.90 -14.78 17.26
C LEU A 32 11.10 -15.63 17.71
N ARG A 33 12.16 -15.64 16.92
CA ARG A 33 13.43 -16.32 17.25
C ARG A 33 14.61 -15.41 17.01
N LYS A 34 15.71 -15.65 17.72
CA LYS A 34 17.01 -15.10 17.31
C LYS A 34 17.58 -16.02 16.24
N LEU A 35 17.96 -15.44 15.11
CA LEU A 35 18.55 -16.17 13.99
C LEU A 35 19.99 -15.69 13.75
N PRO A 36 20.93 -16.60 13.48
CA PRO A 36 22.26 -16.21 13.05
C PRO A 36 22.18 -15.40 11.75
N ILE A 37 22.90 -14.27 11.70
CA ILE A 37 22.87 -13.37 10.54
C ILE A 37 23.25 -14.09 9.24
N GLU A 38 24.13 -15.08 9.31
CA GLU A 38 24.65 -15.85 8.16
C GLU A 38 23.59 -16.76 7.51
N THR A 39 22.58 -17.17 8.28
CA THR A 39 21.49 -18.01 7.77
C THR A 39 20.47 -17.21 6.98
N LEU A 40 20.50 -15.87 7.07
CA LEU A 40 19.62 -14.96 6.37
C LEU A 40 20.13 -14.65 4.95
N ALA A 41 19.21 -14.63 4.00
CA ALA A 41 19.44 -14.27 2.61
C ALA A 41 18.58 -13.04 2.24
N ARG A 42 19.10 -12.24 1.30
CA ARG A 42 18.37 -11.10 0.75
C ARG A 42 17.12 -11.57 0.01
N GLY A 43 16.06 -10.80 0.11
CA GLY A 43 14.82 -11.05 -0.62
C GLY A 43 15.01 -10.83 -2.12
N ARG A 44 14.48 -11.73 -2.96
CA ARG A 44 14.57 -11.62 -4.43
C ARG A 44 13.87 -10.37 -5.02
N TYR A 45 12.97 -9.73 -4.28
CA TYR A 45 12.10 -8.65 -4.75
C TYR A 45 12.30 -7.33 -3.99
N GLN A 46 13.53 -6.83 -3.94
CA GLN A 46 13.85 -5.56 -3.27
C GLN A 46 14.26 -4.49 -4.31
N PRO A 47 13.43 -3.45 -4.54
CA PRO A 47 13.68 -2.44 -5.59
C PRO A 47 14.64 -1.31 -5.19
N ARG A 48 15.09 -1.22 -3.93
CA ARG A 48 16.01 -0.15 -3.50
C ARG A 48 17.46 -0.57 -3.76
N ASN A 49 17.98 -0.18 -4.93
CA ASN A 49 19.38 -0.42 -5.29
C ASN A 49 20.37 0.49 -4.55
N GLU A 50 19.90 1.59 -3.94
CA GLU A 50 20.78 2.54 -3.24
C GLU A 50 20.30 2.75 -1.80
N ILE A 51 21.12 2.27 -0.86
CA ILE A 51 20.99 2.56 0.56
C ILE A 51 22.04 3.62 0.86
N ASP A 52 21.60 4.78 1.32
CA ASP A 52 22.47 5.84 1.79
C ASP A 52 23.38 5.31 2.92
N PRO A 53 24.71 5.32 2.73
CA PRO A 53 25.66 4.78 3.70
C PRO A 53 25.67 5.54 5.04
N GLU A 54 25.41 6.86 5.06
CA GLU A 54 25.43 7.65 6.30
C GLU A 54 24.27 7.23 7.22
N THR A 55 23.04 7.21 6.67
CA THR A 55 21.85 6.77 7.43
C THR A 55 21.91 5.31 7.87
N LEU A 56 22.69 4.49 7.17
CA LEU A 56 22.90 3.09 7.55
C LEU A 56 23.88 2.97 8.72
N GLN A 57 24.93 3.80 8.74
CA GLN A 57 25.92 3.85 9.82
C GLN A 57 25.30 4.35 11.13
N GLU A 58 24.47 5.40 11.07
CA GLU A 58 23.72 5.88 12.25
C GLU A 58 22.83 4.78 12.87
N LEU A 59 22.15 4.01 12.01
CA LEU A 59 21.33 2.88 12.47
C LEU A 59 22.19 1.76 13.06
N ALA A 60 23.36 1.50 12.49
CA ALA A 60 24.31 0.51 13.02
C ALA A 60 24.82 0.92 14.41
N ASP A 61 25.16 2.19 14.60
CA ASP A 61 25.62 2.72 15.89
C ASP A 61 24.51 2.66 16.95
N SER A 62 23.27 2.99 16.57
CA SER A 62 22.09 2.82 17.43
C SER A 62 21.86 1.35 17.82
N ILE A 63 21.93 0.43 16.85
CA ILE A 63 21.79 -1.01 17.09
C ILE A 63 22.93 -1.54 17.98
N LYS A 64 24.15 -1.03 17.84
CA LYS A 64 25.29 -1.40 18.68
C LYS A 64 25.10 -0.95 20.13
N ALA A 65 24.51 0.21 20.35
CA ALA A 65 24.27 0.77 21.68
C ALA A 65 23.08 0.13 22.42
N GLN A 66 21.99 -0.16 21.71
CA GLN A 66 20.70 -0.56 22.32
C GLN A 66 20.22 -1.95 21.91
N GLY A 67 20.89 -2.60 20.97
CA GLY A 67 20.42 -3.82 20.32
C GLY A 67 19.30 -3.52 19.31
N MET A 68 18.92 -4.55 18.55
CA MET A 68 17.81 -4.41 17.60
C MET A 68 16.46 -4.53 18.29
N VAL A 69 15.75 -3.41 18.40
CA VAL A 69 14.43 -3.33 19.04
C VAL A 69 13.31 -3.91 18.17
N GLN A 70 13.33 -3.65 16.86
CA GLN A 70 12.30 -4.14 15.94
C GLN A 70 12.78 -5.38 15.17
N PRO A 71 12.12 -6.53 15.31
CA PRO A 71 12.52 -7.76 14.61
C PRO A 71 12.35 -7.65 13.10
N ILE A 72 13.23 -8.32 12.36
CA ILE A 72 13.08 -8.49 10.91
C ILE A 72 12.04 -9.55 10.59
N ILE A 73 11.40 -9.49 9.44
CA ILE A 73 10.41 -10.50 9.02
C ILE A 73 11.08 -11.42 8.00
N VAL A 74 11.04 -12.72 8.27
CA VAL A 74 11.69 -13.72 7.44
C VAL A 74 10.78 -14.91 7.18
N ARG A 75 11.03 -15.62 6.09
CA ARG A 75 10.45 -16.94 5.82
C ARG A 75 11.52 -18.00 5.76
N ALA A 76 11.18 -19.23 6.14
CA ALA A 76 12.08 -20.35 5.98
C ALA A 76 12.23 -20.69 4.49
N ILE A 77 13.45 -21.00 4.07
CA ILE A 77 13.75 -21.52 2.73
C ILE A 77 14.48 -22.87 2.88
N VAL A 78 14.60 -23.60 1.78
CA VAL A 78 15.25 -24.94 1.76
C VAL A 78 16.67 -24.86 2.33
N GLY A 79 17.04 -25.86 3.12
CA GLY A 79 18.40 -25.97 3.69
C GLY A 79 18.61 -25.20 4.99
N GLY A 80 17.55 -24.90 5.76
CA GLY A 80 17.66 -24.28 7.08
C GLY A 80 18.07 -22.80 7.04
N ARG A 81 17.93 -22.16 5.87
CA ARG A 81 18.16 -20.73 5.67
C ARG A 81 16.84 -19.97 5.73
N TYR A 82 16.94 -18.65 5.79
CA TYR A 82 15.76 -17.78 5.82
C TYR A 82 15.91 -16.66 4.80
N GLU A 83 14.82 -16.29 4.14
CA GLU A 83 14.78 -15.13 3.24
C GLU A 83 14.13 -13.94 3.95
N ILE A 84 14.76 -12.77 3.83
CA ILE A 84 14.25 -11.52 4.40
C ILE A 84 13.11 -10.98 3.54
N ILE A 85 11.92 -10.90 4.13
CA ILE A 85 10.73 -10.30 3.53
C ILE A 85 10.75 -8.78 3.77
N ALA A 86 11.02 -8.37 5.01
CA ALA A 86 11.02 -6.96 5.40
C ALA A 86 12.10 -6.66 6.44
N GLY A 87 12.63 -5.42 6.40
CA GLY A 87 13.65 -4.95 7.33
C GLY A 87 15.10 -5.12 6.84
N GLU A 88 15.35 -5.08 5.54
CA GLU A 88 16.69 -5.25 4.97
C GLU A 88 17.72 -4.26 5.53
N ARG A 89 17.34 -2.97 5.68
CA ARG A 89 18.21 -1.94 6.28
C ARG A 89 18.65 -2.31 7.70
N ARG A 90 17.75 -2.90 8.50
CA ARG A 90 18.04 -3.35 9.86
C ARG A 90 18.99 -4.54 9.88
N TRP A 91 18.82 -5.49 8.96
CA TRP A 91 19.76 -6.60 8.80
C TRP A 91 21.16 -6.13 8.37
N ARG A 92 21.27 -5.21 7.40
CA ARG A 92 22.56 -4.63 6.99
C ARG A 92 23.20 -3.81 8.11
N ALA A 93 22.42 -3.01 8.84
CA ALA A 93 22.92 -2.27 10.00
C ALA A 93 23.37 -3.21 11.14
N ALA A 94 22.68 -4.34 11.35
CA ALA A 94 23.09 -5.35 12.32
C ALA A 94 24.41 -6.05 11.92
N GLN A 95 24.63 -6.28 10.62
CA GLN A 95 25.92 -6.75 10.09
C GLN A 95 27.04 -5.76 10.41
N LEU A 96 26.82 -4.46 10.14
CA LEU A 96 27.80 -3.40 10.43
C LEU A 96 28.05 -3.23 11.93
N ALA A 97 27.02 -3.41 12.76
CA ALA A 97 27.12 -3.38 14.21
C ALA A 97 27.87 -4.58 14.81
N GLY A 98 28.16 -5.61 14.01
CA GLY A 98 28.88 -6.82 14.44
C GLY A 98 28.04 -7.79 15.27
N LEU A 99 26.72 -7.77 15.13
CA LEU A 99 25.83 -8.73 15.80
C LEU A 99 26.01 -10.14 15.20
N SER A 100 26.06 -11.17 16.03
CA SER A 100 26.05 -12.57 15.60
C SER A 100 24.64 -13.07 15.26
N GLU A 101 23.65 -12.58 16.02
CA GLU A 101 22.25 -12.97 15.91
C GLU A 101 21.31 -11.76 15.88
N VAL A 102 20.18 -11.94 15.21
CA VAL A 102 19.16 -10.91 15.07
C VAL A 102 17.77 -11.44 15.44
N PRO A 103 16.95 -10.67 16.18
CA PRO A 103 15.56 -11.03 16.39
C PRO A 103 14.80 -11.01 15.05
N ALA A 104 14.23 -12.15 14.70
CA ALA A 104 13.50 -12.38 13.47
C ALA A 104 12.16 -13.04 13.75
N LEU A 105 11.13 -12.56 13.08
CA LEU A 105 9.80 -13.16 13.07
C LEU A 105 9.72 -14.12 11.90
N ILE A 106 9.72 -15.43 12.19
CA ILE A 106 9.59 -16.47 11.18
C ILE A 106 8.10 -16.61 10.84
N ARG A 107 7.77 -16.47 9.56
CA ARG A 107 6.43 -16.74 9.05
C ARG A 107 6.52 -17.77 7.94
N ASP A 108 5.68 -18.80 8.04
CA ASP A 108 5.50 -19.77 6.97
C ASP A 108 4.43 -19.22 6.01
N VAL A 109 4.90 -18.55 4.96
CA VAL A 109 4.07 -17.83 3.99
C VAL A 109 4.58 -18.09 2.58
N SER A 110 3.65 -18.25 1.63
CA SER A 110 3.98 -18.41 0.21
C SER A 110 4.73 -17.18 -0.33
N ASP A 111 5.46 -17.36 -1.44
CA ASP A 111 6.16 -16.27 -2.16
C ASP A 111 5.22 -15.11 -2.46
N GLU A 112 4.03 -15.41 -2.94
CA GLU A 112 2.98 -14.43 -3.22
C GLU A 112 2.57 -13.66 -1.96
N THR A 113 2.35 -14.35 -0.85
CA THR A 113 1.97 -13.72 0.43
C THR A 113 3.11 -12.84 0.97
N ALA A 114 4.36 -13.29 0.86
CA ALA A 114 5.54 -12.52 1.26
C ALA A 114 5.68 -11.23 0.43
N MET A 115 5.48 -11.30 -0.88
CA MET A 115 5.50 -10.13 -1.77
C MET A 115 4.35 -9.15 -1.45
N ALA A 116 3.13 -9.66 -1.23
CA ALA A 116 1.99 -8.83 -0.83
C ALA A 116 2.27 -8.09 0.50
N MET A 117 2.86 -8.78 1.48
CA MET A 117 3.24 -8.18 2.75
C MET A 117 4.30 -7.07 2.59
N ALA A 118 5.31 -7.29 1.75
CA ALA A 118 6.33 -6.27 1.47
C ALA A 118 5.73 -5.05 0.77
N LEU A 119 4.79 -5.26 -0.16
CA LEU A 119 4.08 -4.18 -0.83
C LEU A 119 3.21 -3.37 0.14
N ILE A 120 2.50 -4.03 1.05
CA ILE A 120 1.68 -3.35 2.08
C ILE A 120 2.54 -2.49 3.00
N GLU A 121 3.69 -3.00 3.45
CA GLU A 121 4.62 -2.22 4.27
C GLU A 121 5.11 -0.97 3.53
N ASN A 122 5.46 -1.12 2.24
CA ASN A 122 5.86 0.02 1.44
C ASN A 122 4.73 1.05 1.28
N ILE A 123 3.47 0.62 1.14
CA ILE A 123 2.30 1.50 1.05
C ILE A 123 1.99 2.22 2.38
N GLN A 124 2.38 1.64 3.53
CA GLN A 124 2.14 2.25 4.86
C GLN A 124 3.14 3.36 5.22
N ARG A 125 4.01 3.78 4.29
CA ARG A 125 4.98 4.86 4.49
C ARG A 125 4.29 6.22 4.43
N GLU A 126 4.70 7.15 5.31
CA GLU A 126 4.02 8.43 5.52
C GLU A 126 4.18 9.43 4.35
N ASP A 127 5.13 9.21 3.45
CA ASP A 127 5.52 10.17 2.40
C ASP A 127 4.98 9.85 0.99
N LEU A 128 4.04 8.90 0.86
CA LEU A 128 3.55 8.50 -0.47
C LEU A 128 2.56 9.49 -1.07
N ASN A 129 2.69 9.72 -2.38
CA ASN A 129 1.68 10.46 -3.13
C ASN A 129 0.38 9.64 -3.24
N PRO A 130 -0.82 10.26 -3.21
CA PRO A 130 -2.09 9.57 -3.46
C PRO A 130 -2.12 8.64 -4.69
N LEU A 131 -1.42 9.01 -5.78
CA LEU A 131 -1.32 8.16 -6.98
C LEU A 131 -0.42 6.94 -6.77
N GLU A 132 0.64 7.07 -5.97
CA GLU A 132 1.52 5.94 -5.63
C GLU A 132 0.82 4.95 -4.70
N GLU A 133 0.07 5.46 -3.71
CA GLU A 133 -0.79 4.62 -2.86
C GLU A 133 -1.82 3.85 -3.72
N ALA A 134 -2.50 4.56 -4.63
CA ALA A 134 -3.48 3.97 -5.53
C ALA A 134 -2.84 2.90 -6.44
N ALA A 135 -1.65 3.16 -6.98
CA ALA A 135 -0.92 2.19 -7.79
C ALA A 135 -0.56 0.94 -6.96
N GLY A 136 -0.14 1.12 -5.71
CA GLY A 136 0.10 0.02 -4.77
C GLY A 136 -1.14 -0.82 -4.51
N PHE A 137 -2.30 -0.19 -4.28
CA PHE A 137 -3.57 -0.90 -4.12
C PHE A 137 -3.98 -1.66 -5.39
N ARG A 138 -3.77 -1.09 -6.57
CA ARG A 138 -4.07 -1.75 -7.85
C ARG A 138 -3.21 -3.00 -8.03
N ARG A 139 -1.92 -2.92 -7.68
CA ARG A 139 -1.02 -4.08 -7.69
C ARG A 139 -1.49 -5.16 -6.71
N LEU A 140 -1.88 -4.80 -5.49
CA LEU A 140 -2.46 -5.76 -4.53
C LEU A 140 -3.69 -6.49 -5.11
N HIS A 141 -4.56 -5.77 -5.81
CA HIS A 141 -5.73 -6.35 -6.45
C HIS A 141 -5.39 -7.25 -7.64
N GLN A 142 -4.51 -6.78 -8.55
CA GLN A 142 -4.22 -7.44 -9.82
C GLN A 142 -3.22 -8.60 -9.69
N GLU A 143 -2.15 -8.43 -8.91
CA GLU A 143 -1.07 -9.41 -8.77
C GLU A 143 -1.40 -10.49 -7.72
N PHE A 144 -2.21 -10.15 -6.71
CA PHE A 144 -2.49 -11.03 -5.57
C PHE A 144 -3.98 -11.35 -5.38
N GLY A 145 -4.84 -10.89 -6.30
CA GLY A 145 -6.27 -11.21 -6.30
C GLY A 145 -7.06 -10.63 -5.11
N LEU A 146 -6.50 -9.65 -4.40
CA LEU A 146 -7.11 -9.11 -3.18
C LEU A 146 -8.31 -8.22 -3.52
N THR A 147 -9.44 -8.44 -2.85
CA THR A 147 -10.59 -7.54 -2.97
C THR A 147 -10.29 -6.18 -2.34
N HIS A 148 -11.02 -5.14 -2.73
CA HIS A 148 -10.86 -3.80 -2.12
C HIS A 148 -11.09 -3.82 -0.61
N GLN A 149 -11.95 -4.72 -0.11
CA GLN A 149 -12.18 -4.88 1.33
C GLN A 149 -10.92 -5.39 2.02
N GLN A 150 -10.30 -6.44 1.47
CA GLN A 150 -9.09 -7.04 2.04
C GLN A 150 -7.89 -6.09 1.99
N VAL A 151 -7.74 -5.34 0.89
CA VAL A 151 -6.73 -4.26 0.81
C VAL A 151 -6.97 -3.23 1.90
N ALA A 152 -8.22 -2.79 2.09
CA ALA A 152 -8.57 -1.81 3.11
C ALA A 152 -8.27 -2.29 4.52
N ASP A 153 -8.61 -3.55 4.83
CA ASP A 153 -8.31 -4.17 6.11
C ASP A 153 -6.78 -4.28 6.32
N ALA A 154 -6.03 -4.69 5.29
CA ALA A 154 -4.57 -4.80 5.27
C ALA A 154 -3.86 -3.47 5.60
N VAL A 155 -4.36 -2.36 5.06
CA VAL A 155 -3.77 -1.03 5.27
C VAL A 155 -4.45 -0.22 6.40
N GLY A 156 -5.45 -0.78 7.07
CA GLY A 156 -6.17 -0.12 8.15
C GLY A 156 -6.97 1.11 7.71
N ARG A 157 -7.52 1.10 6.48
CA ARG A 157 -8.38 2.16 5.93
C ARG A 157 -9.79 1.61 5.65
N SER A 158 -10.72 2.49 5.30
CA SER A 158 -12.06 2.05 4.86
C SER A 158 -12.03 1.56 3.41
N ARG A 159 -12.89 0.59 3.09
CA ARG A 159 -13.10 0.13 1.69
C ARG A 159 -13.40 1.28 0.74
N THR A 160 -14.18 2.26 1.22
CA THR A 160 -14.52 3.48 0.48
C THR A 160 -13.28 4.32 0.20
N ALA A 161 -12.37 4.48 1.17
CA ALA A 161 -11.12 5.21 0.97
C ALA A 161 -10.23 4.55 -0.09
N VAL A 162 -10.07 3.22 -0.03
CA VAL A 162 -9.31 2.45 -1.04
C VAL A 162 -9.91 2.62 -2.43
N THR A 163 -11.24 2.47 -2.55
CA THR A 163 -11.95 2.62 -3.83
C THR A 163 -11.76 4.02 -4.40
N ASN A 164 -11.84 5.05 -3.56
CA ASN A 164 -11.66 6.42 -4.01
C ASN A 164 -10.24 6.72 -4.50
N LEU A 165 -9.22 6.15 -3.86
CA LEU A 165 -7.82 6.27 -4.29
C LEU A 165 -7.62 5.55 -5.63
N LEU A 166 -8.12 4.32 -5.78
CA LEU A 166 -8.04 3.57 -7.03
C LEU A 166 -8.65 4.34 -8.21
N ARG A 167 -9.78 5.02 -8.00
CA ARG A 167 -10.43 5.82 -9.04
C ARG A 167 -9.56 6.98 -9.54
N LEU A 168 -8.62 7.50 -8.75
CA LEU A 168 -7.71 8.56 -9.21
C LEU A 168 -6.85 8.11 -10.40
N LEU A 169 -6.62 6.80 -10.55
CA LEU A 169 -5.91 6.23 -11.69
C LEU A 169 -6.72 6.29 -13.00
N GLU A 170 -8.03 6.60 -12.93
CA GLU A 170 -8.93 6.80 -14.06
C GLU A 170 -8.89 8.24 -14.59
N LEU A 171 -8.22 9.16 -13.90
CA LEU A 171 -8.06 10.55 -14.34
C LEU A 171 -7.23 10.63 -15.61
N SER A 172 -7.47 11.65 -16.43
CA SER A 172 -6.64 11.94 -17.58
C SER A 172 -5.17 12.21 -17.16
N PRO A 173 -4.18 11.82 -17.99
CA PRO A 173 -2.76 11.97 -17.63
C PRO A 173 -2.37 13.39 -17.17
N PRO A 174 -2.83 14.49 -17.80
CA PRO A 174 -2.50 15.84 -17.33
C PRO A 174 -2.98 16.14 -15.90
N VAL A 175 -4.15 15.61 -15.52
CA VAL A 175 -4.70 15.81 -14.18
C VAL A 175 -3.97 14.96 -13.15
N GLN A 176 -3.55 13.75 -13.52
CA GLN A 176 -2.66 12.93 -12.69
C GLN A 176 -1.33 13.64 -12.44
N ASP A 177 -0.72 14.23 -13.47
CA ASP A 177 0.54 14.97 -13.33
C ASP A 177 0.43 16.16 -12.37
N TRP A 178 -0.67 16.92 -12.44
CA TRP A 178 -0.90 18.05 -11.53
C TRP A 178 -1.17 17.61 -10.10
N LEU A 179 -1.87 16.49 -9.90
CA LEU A 179 -2.03 15.87 -8.59
C LEU A 179 -0.68 15.39 -8.04
N GLN A 180 0.16 14.78 -8.90
CA GLN A 180 1.48 14.30 -8.50
C GLN A 180 2.40 15.44 -8.04
N GLN A 181 2.33 16.58 -8.74
CA GLN A 181 3.09 17.80 -8.44
C GLN A 181 2.53 18.59 -7.24
N GLY A 182 1.41 18.17 -6.65
CA GLY A 182 0.74 18.90 -5.56
C GLY A 182 0.06 20.20 -5.99
N LYS A 183 -0.11 20.44 -7.31
CA LYS A 183 -0.83 21.60 -7.84
C LYS A 183 -2.34 21.46 -7.74
N LEU A 184 -2.82 20.22 -7.63
CA LEU A 184 -4.22 19.88 -7.47
C LEU A 184 -4.37 18.97 -6.25
N GLU A 185 -5.22 19.35 -5.30
CA GLU A 185 -5.50 18.49 -4.15
C GLU A 185 -6.38 17.28 -4.51
N MET A 186 -6.30 16.21 -3.72
CA MET A 186 -7.07 14.99 -3.91
C MET A 186 -8.59 15.23 -3.99
N GLY A 187 -9.11 16.17 -3.19
CA GLY A 187 -10.54 16.53 -3.20
C GLY A 187 -11.01 17.04 -4.55
N HIS A 188 -10.25 17.97 -5.14
CA HIS A 188 -10.50 18.49 -6.48
C HIS A 188 -10.38 17.39 -7.54
N ALA A 189 -9.30 16.60 -7.49
CA ALA A 189 -9.06 15.51 -8.43
C ALA A 189 -10.24 14.52 -8.46
N ARG A 190 -10.81 14.18 -7.30
CA ARG A 190 -11.99 13.31 -7.22
C ARG A 190 -13.24 13.92 -7.84
N ALA A 191 -13.47 15.21 -7.65
CA ALA A 191 -14.64 15.88 -8.19
C ALA A 191 -14.63 15.86 -9.72
N LEU A 192 -13.46 15.81 -10.35
CA LEU A 192 -13.30 15.79 -11.81
C LEU A 192 -13.57 14.43 -12.46
N LEU A 193 -13.51 13.32 -11.71
CA LEU A 193 -13.68 11.95 -12.23
C LEU A 193 -14.91 11.73 -13.14
N PRO A 194 -16.09 12.34 -12.88
CA PRO A 194 -17.27 12.15 -13.71
C PRO A 194 -17.21 12.81 -15.09
N LEU A 195 -16.18 13.61 -15.39
CA LEU A 195 -16.01 14.31 -16.67
C LEU A 195 -15.22 13.46 -17.67
N GLU A 196 -15.45 13.69 -18.96
CA GLU A 196 -14.63 13.14 -20.04
C GLU A 196 -13.19 13.71 -19.99
N PRO A 197 -12.17 12.99 -20.50
CA PRO A 197 -10.76 13.37 -20.36
C PRO A 197 -10.42 14.80 -20.81
N ALA A 198 -11.05 15.29 -21.89
CA ALA A 198 -10.86 16.66 -22.36
C ALA A 198 -11.40 17.70 -21.36
N LEU A 199 -12.63 17.47 -20.87
CA LEU A 199 -13.29 18.34 -19.89
C LEU A 199 -12.61 18.29 -18.52
N GLN A 200 -12.06 17.13 -18.11
CA GLN A 200 -11.27 17.02 -16.89
C GLN A 200 -10.09 17.99 -16.88
N LYS A 201 -9.34 18.06 -17.99
CA LYS A 201 -8.19 18.95 -18.13
C LYS A 201 -8.61 20.42 -18.04
N GLU A 202 -9.66 20.79 -18.77
CA GLU A 202 -10.17 22.18 -18.78
C GLU A 202 -10.68 22.61 -17.41
N ALA A 203 -11.48 21.77 -16.75
CA ALA A 203 -12.01 22.03 -15.42
C ALA A 203 -10.88 22.11 -14.39
N ALA A 204 -9.89 21.20 -14.42
CA ALA A 204 -8.72 21.26 -13.54
C ALA A 204 -7.93 22.56 -13.70
N GLN A 205 -7.74 23.05 -14.93
CA GLN A 205 -7.09 24.34 -15.17
C GLN A 205 -7.88 25.50 -14.56
N GLN A 206 -9.21 25.50 -14.70
CA GLN A 206 -10.05 26.52 -14.09
C GLN A 206 -9.97 26.49 -12.56
N VAL A 207 -9.96 25.30 -11.95
CA VAL A 207 -9.80 25.12 -10.50
C VAL A 207 -8.47 25.72 -10.03
N MET A 208 -7.36 25.41 -10.70
CA MET A 208 -6.04 25.90 -10.33
C MET A 208 -5.89 27.42 -10.54
N ILE A 209 -6.40 27.96 -11.65
CA ILE A 209 -6.28 29.39 -11.99
C ILE A 209 -7.13 30.24 -11.03
N ARG A 210 -8.35 29.78 -10.73
CA ARG A 210 -9.30 30.54 -9.91
C ARG A 210 -9.18 30.23 -8.41
N GLY A 211 -8.37 29.24 -8.04
CA GLY A 211 -8.23 28.81 -6.64
C GLY A 211 -9.54 28.31 -6.04
N LEU A 212 -10.33 27.55 -6.82
CA LEU A 212 -11.63 27.08 -6.38
C LEU A 212 -11.51 26.12 -5.19
N SER A 213 -12.48 26.17 -4.28
CA SER A 213 -12.67 25.15 -3.26
C SER A 213 -13.22 23.85 -3.86
N VAL A 214 -13.15 22.76 -3.08
CA VAL A 214 -13.69 21.45 -3.49
C VAL A 214 -15.18 21.53 -3.81
N ARG A 215 -15.96 22.31 -3.03
CA ARG A 215 -17.40 22.50 -3.26
C ARG A 215 -17.68 23.25 -4.55
N GLU A 216 -16.95 24.34 -4.81
CA GLU A 216 -17.07 25.10 -6.05
C GLU A 216 -16.64 24.25 -7.26
N THR A 217 -15.68 23.35 -7.07
CA THR A 217 -15.26 22.39 -8.10
C THR A 217 -16.36 21.36 -8.40
N GLU A 218 -17.04 20.83 -7.38
CA GLU A 218 -18.20 19.94 -7.57
C GLU A 218 -19.34 20.65 -8.32
N GLU A 219 -19.60 21.93 -8.01
CA GLU A 219 -20.58 22.75 -8.72
C GLU A 219 -20.19 23.00 -10.19
N LEU A 220 -18.92 23.33 -10.45
CA LEU A 220 -18.39 23.48 -11.80
C LEU A 220 -18.58 22.21 -12.62
N VAL A 221 -18.20 21.05 -12.06
CA VAL A 221 -18.35 19.75 -12.72
C VAL A 221 -19.82 19.46 -13.02
N ARG A 222 -20.72 19.73 -12.07
CA ARG A 222 -22.16 19.53 -12.25
C ARG A 222 -22.72 20.38 -13.41
N ASN A 223 -22.27 21.62 -13.54
CA ASN A 223 -22.69 22.51 -14.63
C ASN A 223 -22.17 22.01 -15.99
N LEU A 224 -20.92 21.56 -16.07
CA LEU A 224 -20.33 21.02 -17.30
C LEU A 224 -21.00 19.72 -17.77
N GLN A 225 -21.44 18.88 -16.82
CA GLN A 225 -22.20 17.66 -17.14
C GLN A 225 -23.60 17.97 -17.69
N GLN A 226 -24.26 19.02 -17.20
CA GLN A 226 -25.58 19.43 -17.68
C GLN A 226 -25.54 20.10 -19.06
N GLN A 227 -24.42 20.75 -19.39
CA GLN A 227 -24.22 21.42 -20.68
C GLN A 227 -23.71 20.49 -21.79
N SER A 228 -23.24 19.28 -21.44
CA SER A 228 -22.92 18.24 -22.41
C SER A 228 -24.22 17.59 -22.92
N PRO A 229 -24.50 17.53 -24.23
CA PRO A 229 -25.73 16.91 -24.73
C PRO A 229 -25.78 15.44 -24.32
N ALA A 230 -26.84 15.07 -23.61
CA ALA A 230 -27.04 13.75 -23.03
C ALA A 230 -26.87 12.61 -24.06
N GLN A 231 -25.98 11.66 -23.76
CA GLN A 231 -26.22 10.29 -24.21
C GLN A 231 -27.47 9.77 -23.49
N PRO A 232 -28.43 9.14 -24.20
CA PRO A 232 -29.63 8.61 -23.57
C PRO A 232 -29.25 7.49 -22.59
N SER A 233 -29.60 7.67 -21.33
CA SER A 233 -29.46 6.65 -20.29
C SER A 233 -30.24 5.39 -20.73
N ALA A 234 -29.53 4.28 -20.90
CA ALA A 234 -30.14 2.98 -21.14
C ALA A 234 -31.15 2.66 -20.02
N PRO A 235 -32.33 2.09 -20.34
CA PRO A 235 -33.34 1.80 -19.34
C PRO A 235 -32.80 0.78 -18.34
N LYS A 236 -32.95 1.08 -17.05
CA LYS A 236 -32.67 0.15 -15.96
C LYS A 236 -33.51 -1.11 -16.20
N ARG A 237 -32.88 -2.24 -16.52
CA ARG A 237 -33.53 -3.54 -16.38
C ARG A 237 -33.91 -3.73 -14.91
N PRO A 238 -35.14 -4.11 -14.58
CA PRO A 238 -35.49 -4.45 -13.20
C PRO A 238 -34.62 -5.63 -12.76
N LEU A 239 -34.03 -5.52 -11.57
CA LEU A 239 -33.36 -6.64 -10.92
C LEU A 239 -34.42 -7.69 -10.57
N ASP A 240 -34.29 -8.89 -11.14
CA ASP A 240 -35.00 -10.07 -10.69
C ASP A 240 -34.58 -10.39 -9.25
N PRO A 241 -35.51 -10.48 -8.28
CA PRO A 241 -35.17 -10.69 -6.87
C PRO A 241 -34.94 -12.16 -6.49
N ASN A 242 -34.49 -13.03 -7.40
CA ASN A 242 -34.03 -14.38 -7.08
C ASN A 242 -33.00 -14.86 -8.11
N ILE A 243 -31.71 -14.72 -7.78
CA ILE A 243 -30.57 -15.61 -8.06
C ILE A 243 -29.42 -15.15 -7.15
#